data_AF-A0AAV1LF78-F1
#
_entry.id   AF-A0AAV1LF78-F1
#
_cell.length_a   1.000
_cell.length_b   1.000
_cell.length_c   1.000
_cell.angle_alpha   90.00
_cell.angle_beta   90.00
_cell.angle_gamma   90.00
#
_symmetry.space_group_name_H-M   'P 1'
#
loop_
_entity.id
_entity.type
_entity.pdbx_description
1 polymer ?
#
loop_
_entity_poly.entity_id
_entity_poly.type
_entity_poly.pdbx_seq_one_letter_code
_entity_poly.pdbx_strand_id
1 'polypeptide(L)' 'MGRCDRECEEGTQAYALGCGYLTKEATCDEPNPQPDTRGKICDFSACYCAPPTVRDTVTKKCVPLEECTKKE' A
#
# COMPACT_ATOMS: atom_id res chain seq x y z
N MET A 1 4.03 -20.34 -17.93
CA MET A 1 4.56 -19.46 -16.86
C MET A 1 3.59 -18.30 -16.72
N GLY A 2 2.80 -18.29 -15.65
CA GLY A 2 1.78 -17.28 -15.43
C GLY A 2 2.43 -15.92 -15.23
N ARG A 3 2.20 -15.01 -16.18
CA ARG A 3 2.63 -13.62 -16.08
C ARG A 3 1.81 -12.97 -14.96
N CYS A 4 2.34 -12.92 -13.74
CA CYS A 4 1.91 -11.93 -12.75
C CYS A 4 2.46 -10.57 -13.18
N ASP A 5 1.95 -10.09 -14.30
CA ASP A 5 2.23 -8.78 -14.87
C ASP A 5 1.11 -7.86 -14.40
N ARG A 6 1.15 -7.53 -13.12
CA ARG A 6 0.54 -6.28 -12.66
C ARG A 6 1.74 -5.39 -12.36
N GLU A 7 2.23 -4.70 -13.38
CA GLU A 7 3.04 -3.52 -13.13
C GLU A 7 2.26 -2.66 -12.15
N CYS A 8 2.84 -2.46 -10.98
CA CYS A 8 2.27 -1.59 -9.97
C CYS A 8 2.08 -0.20 -10.60
N GLU A 9 0.93 0.43 -10.36
CA GLU A 9 0.64 1.78 -10.86
C GLU A 9 1.83 2.72 -10.58
N GLU A 10 2.13 3.63 -11.50
CA GLU A 10 3.23 4.58 -11.33
C GLU A 10 3.16 5.26 -9.94
N GLY A 11 4.22 5.11 -9.15
CA GLY A 11 4.28 5.59 -7.76
C GLY A 11 3.96 4.54 -6.68
N THR A 12 3.57 3.32 -7.07
CA THR A 12 3.44 2.17 -6.17
C THR A 12 4.59 1.19 -6.33
N GLN A 13 5.11 0.69 -5.22
CA GLN A 13 6.15 -0.34 -5.18
C GLN A 13 5.53 -1.69 -4.83
N ALA A 14 5.95 -2.73 -5.55
CA ALA A 14 5.61 -4.10 -5.19
C ALA A 14 6.33 -4.47 -3.89
N TYR A 15 5.57 -4.64 -2.82
CA TYR A 15 6.08 -5.22 -1.58
C TYR A 15 5.90 -6.74 -1.65
N ALA A 16 6.96 -7.43 -2.09
CA ALA A 16 7.08 -8.88 -2.03
C ALA A 16 8.00 -9.27 -0.86
N LEU A 17 7.53 -9.10 0.37
CA LEU A 17 8.35 -9.37 1.56
C LEU A 17 8.00 -10.73 2.19
N GLY A 18 8.23 -11.82 1.46
CA GLY A 18 8.25 -13.17 2.01
C GLY A 18 7.04 -13.53 2.90
N CYS A 19 7.26 -14.34 3.93
CA CYS A 19 6.28 -14.60 4.98
C CYS A 19 6.34 -13.50 6.05
N GLY A 20 5.44 -12.51 5.98
CA GLY A 20 5.39 -11.36 6.87
C GLY A 20 4.03 -11.16 7.53
N TYR A 21 3.96 -10.31 8.55
CA TYR A 21 2.68 -9.80 9.04
C TYR A 21 2.07 -8.89 7.98
N LEU A 22 0.76 -8.99 7.76
CA LEU A 22 0.08 -8.16 6.76
C LEU A 22 0.03 -6.71 7.27
N THR A 23 0.93 -5.87 6.78
CA THR A 23 0.78 -4.43 6.90
C THR A 23 -0.18 -3.95 5.83
N LYS A 24 -1.23 -3.24 6.25
CA LYS A 24 -2.14 -2.58 5.29
C LYS A 24 -1.41 -1.45 4.57
N GLU A 25 -1.94 -1.05 3.42
CA GLU A 25 -1.45 0.13 2.72
C GLU A 25 -1.70 1.39 3.57
N ALA A 26 -0.71 2.29 3.63
CA ALA A 26 -0.88 3.57 4.29
C ALA A 26 -1.86 4.43 3.48
N THR A 27 -2.87 4.98 4.15
CA THR A 27 -3.90 5.81 3.52
C THR A 27 -3.94 7.19 4.15
N CYS A 28 -4.64 8.14 3.51
CA CYS A 28 -4.86 9.46 4.09
C CYS A 28 -5.60 9.44 5.45
N ASP A 29 -6.39 8.40 5.71
CA ASP A 29 -7.11 8.21 6.98
C ASP A 29 -6.20 7.52 8.03
N GLU A 30 -5.40 6.55 7.57
CA GLU A 30 -4.45 5.79 8.39
C GLU A 30 -3.04 5.84 7.75
N PRO A 31 -2.26 6.91 7.99
CA PRO A 31 -0.96 7.11 7.34
C PRO A 31 0.13 6.18 7.88
N ASN A 32 -0.07 5.64 9.09
CA ASN A 32 0.82 4.66 9.71
C ASN A 32 0.02 3.40 10.08
N PRO A 33 -0.31 2.55 9.09
CA PRO A 33 -1.02 1.31 9.35
C PRO A 33 -0.14 0.37 10.16
N GLN A 34 -0.72 -0.20 11.22
CA GLN A 34 0.00 -1.16 12.04
C GLN A 34 -0.03 -2.55 11.35
N PRO A 35 1.08 -3.31 11.40
CA PRO A 35 1.10 -4.66 10.89
C PRO A 35 0.07 -5.52 11.64
N ASP A 36 -0.79 -6.21 10.90
CA ASP A 36 -1.75 -7.13 11.49
C ASP A 36 -1.01 -8.40 11.95
N THR A 37 -0.89 -8.56 13.26
CA THR A 37 -0.18 -9.68 13.88
C THR A 37 -1.02 -10.94 14.01
N ARG A 38 -2.28 -10.94 13.54
CA ARG A 38 -3.20 -12.09 13.67
C ARG A 38 -2.86 -13.22 12.71
N GLY A 39 -2.06 -12.95 11.68
CA GLY A 39 -1.60 -13.98 10.75
C GLY A 39 -0.41 -13.51 9.92
N LYS A 40 0.52 -14.42 9.66
CA LYS A 40 1.58 -14.20 8.69
C LYS A 40 1.08 -14.63 7.31
N ILE A 41 1.20 -13.74 6.34
CA ILE A 41 0.89 -14.05 4.94
C ILE A 41 2.20 -14.31 4.22
N CYS A 42 2.24 -15.43 3.50
CA CYS A 42 3.34 -15.85 2.65
C CYS A 42 2.89 -15.74 1.19
N ASP A 43 3.83 -15.45 0.28
CA ASP A 43 3.57 -15.36 -1.17
C ASP A 43 2.54 -14.28 -1.54
N PHE A 44 2.57 -13.14 -0.83
CA PHE A 44 1.72 -12.00 -1.14
C PHE A 44 2.52 -10.96 -1.92
N SER A 45 1.99 -10.59 -3.08
CA SER A 45 2.48 -9.46 -3.86
C SER A 45 1.38 -8.41 -3.92
N ALA A 46 1.61 -7.29 -3.23
CA ALA A 46 0.77 -6.10 -3.33
C ALA A 46 1.59 -4.90 -3.78
N CYS A 47 0.91 -4.03 -4.51
CA CYS A 47 1.40 -2.71 -4.87
C CYS A 47 1.00 -1.75 -3.75
N TYR A 48 1.98 -1.16 -3.08
CA TYR A 48 1.75 -0.12 -2.08
C TYR A 48 2.40 1.19 -2.49
N CYS A 49 1.81 2.31 -2.10
CA CYS A 49 2.44 3.62 -2.28
C CYS A 49 3.85 3.66 -1.68
N ALA A 50 4.80 4.25 -2.41
CA ALA A 50 6.17 4.37 -1.94
C ALA A 50 6.24 5.34 -0.74
N PRO A 51 6.89 5.00 0.38
CA PRO A 51 7.07 5.94 1.48
C PRO A 51 7.88 7.16 1.00
N PRO A 52 7.50 8.41 1.35
CA PRO A 52 6.54 8.82 2.39
C PRO A 52 5.10 9.12 1.88
N THR A 53 4.71 8.61 0.71
CA THR A 53 3.37 8.83 0.15
C THR A 53 2.35 7.85 0.72
N VAL A 54 1.09 8.29 0.77
CA VAL A 54 -0.06 7.52 1.25
C VAL A 54 -1.12 7.43 0.14
N ARG A 55 -1.92 6.36 0.15
CA ARG A 55 -3.01 6.18 -0.80
C ARG A 55 -4.19 7.06 -0.39
N ASP A 56 -4.50 8.02 -1.25
CA ASP A 56 -5.70 8.83 -1.10
C ASP A 56 -6.92 7.99 -1.54
N THR A 57 -7.82 7.72 -0.59
CA THR A 57 -8.98 6.85 -0.85
C THR A 57 -10.03 7.51 -1.75
N VAL A 58 -9.93 8.83 -1.95
CA VAL A 58 -10.86 9.62 -2.77
C VAL A 58 -10.44 9.59 -4.25
N THR A 59 -9.21 9.98 -4.54
CA THR A 59 -8.62 10.04 -5.87
C THR A 59 -8.00 8.73 -6.33
N LYS A 60 -7.81 7.79 -5.39
CA LYS A 60 -7.12 6.50 -5.59
C LYS A 60 -5.66 6.67 -6.05
N LYS A 61 -5.04 7.81 -5.76
CA LYS A 61 -3.65 8.11 -6.11
C LYS A 61 -2.76 8.05 -4.88
N CYS A 62 -1.47 7.78 -5.08
CA CYS A 62 -0.47 7.96 -4.05
C CYS A 62 -0.10 9.44 -3.99
N VAL A 63 -0.36 10.07 -2.85
CA VAL A 63 -0.07 11.48 -2.60
C VAL A 63 0.70 11.61 -1.28
N PRO A 64 1.54 12.64 -1.10
CA PRO A 64 2.08 12.93 0.22
C PRO A 64 0.93 13.22 1.21
N LEU A 65 1.15 12.91 2.49
CA LEU A 65 0.14 13.09 3.55
C LEU A 65 -0.45 14.51 3.60
N GLU A 66 0.36 15.50 3.22
CA GLU A 66 0.01 16.92 3.18
C GLU A 66 -1.00 17.24 2.05
N GLU A 67 -0.99 16.46 0.98
CA GLU A 67 -1.89 16.60 -0.18
C GLU A 67 -3.09 15.64 -0.14
N CYS A 68 -3.30 15.00 1.01
CA CYS A 68 -4.50 14.19 1.22
C CYS A 68 -5.77 15.01 1.01
N THR A 69 -6.70 14.45 0.24
CA THR A 69 -7.99 15.08 0.00
C THR A 69 -8.74 15.10 1.33
N LYS A 70 -8.83 16.27 1.97
CA LYS A 70 -9.67 16.44 3.15
C LYS A 70 -11.11 16.16 2.74
N LYS A 71 -11.69 15.10 3.29
CA LYS A 71 -13.14 14.90 3.22
C LYS A 71 -13.78 16.06 4.00
N GLU A 72 -14.40 16.98 3.29
CA GLU A 72 -15.32 17.98 3.87
C GLU A 72 -16.63 17.32 4.29
#